data_AF-A0A971SFA9-F1
#
_entry.id   AF-A0A971SFA9-F1
#
_cell.length_a   1.000
_cell.length_b   1.000
_cell.length_c   1.000
_cell.angle_alpha   90.00
_cell.angle_beta   90.00
_cell.angle_gamma   90.00
#
_symmetry.space_group_name_H-M   'P 1'
#
loop_
_entity.id
_entity.type
_entity.pdbx_description
1 polymer ?
#
loop_
_entity_poly.entity_id
_entity_poly.type
_entity_poly.pdbx_seq_one_letter_code
_entity_poly.pdbx_strand_id
1 'polypeptide(L)'
;ASIGKSHKAEVNHLANKLRSLTDQLDETKLQTKDYEEFIESWVHEIKTPISLVTLVLENRKKEMSELVYQRLEYARINISDDVEQILFYARLRASHVDYHLEKISLSLCCEDVLFELQALLDEKEVKVVSQMEDIPIVSDKKALQFIFVQIFVNVVKYSNEEIDSFIWLKTGFDSAKNRYYLRISDNGTGVLNSDLPFIFDKGFTGDNPDRKQSTGIGLYLVKKLCDELKIEIEVESEYRKGFLIQFLFPIMEDASKK
;
A
#
# COMPACT_ATOMS: atom_id res chain seq x y z
N ALA A 1 -56.23 -18.45 22.01
CA ALA A 1 -56.00 -17.02 22.34
C ALA A 1 -54.85 -16.76 23.34
N SER A 2 -54.29 -17.75 24.04
CA SER A 2 -53.27 -17.52 25.10
C SER A 2 -51.80 -17.49 24.59
N ILE A 3 -51.47 -18.22 23.52
CA ILE A 3 -50.09 -18.34 23.00
C ILE A 3 -49.52 -17.01 22.47
N GLY A 4 -50.37 -16.16 21.87
CA GLY A 4 -49.97 -14.85 21.33
C GLY A 4 -49.68 -13.76 22.36
N LYS A 5 -50.11 -13.93 23.63
CA LYS A 5 -49.73 -13.00 24.72
C LYS A 5 -48.38 -13.37 25.33
N SER A 6 -48.03 -14.66 25.38
CA SER A 6 -46.78 -15.16 25.98
C SER A 6 -45.54 -14.67 25.24
N HIS A 7 -45.57 -14.63 23.91
CA HIS A 7 -44.40 -14.29 23.08
C HIS A 7 -44.34 -12.79 22.75
N LYS A 8 -45.38 -12.00 23.05
CA LYS A 8 -45.42 -10.57 22.74
C LYS A 8 -44.34 -9.79 23.49
N ALA A 9 -44.04 -10.18 24.73
CA ALA A 9 -42.99 -9.57 25.53
C ALA A 9 -41.60 -9.84 24.94
N GLU A 10 -41.35 -11.09 24.49
CA GLU A 10 -40.09 -11.49 23.86
C GLU A 10 -39.89 -10.80 22.50
N VAL A 11 -40.94 -10.74 21.66
CA VAL A 11 -40.91 -10.04 20.37
C VAL A 11 -40.65 -8.55 20.57
N ASN A 12 -41.29 -7.92 21.55
CA ASN A 12 -41.04 -6.50 21.85
C ASN A 12 -39.61 -6.28 22.39
N HIS A 13 -39.10 -7.19 23.22
CA HIS A 13 -37.73 -7.12 23.72
C HIS A 13 -36.72 -7.24 22.56
N LEU A 14 -36.93 -8.19 21.65
CA LEU A 14 -36.08 -8.37 20.48
C LEU A 14 -36.17 -7.15 19.54
N ALA A 15 -37.36 -6.61 19.31
CA ALA A 15 -37.56 -5.42 18.48
C ALA A 15 -36.86 -4.17 19.07
N ASN A 16 -36.93 -3.98 20.40
CA ASN A 16 -36.22 -2.90 21.07
C ASN A 16 -34.71 -3.09 21.02
N LYS A 17 -34.23 -4.34 21.17
CA LYS A 17 -32.81 -4.64 21.06
C LYS A 17 -32.28 -4.45 19.64
N LEU A 18 -33.05 -4.84 18.62
CA LEU A 18 -32.74 -4.58 17.23
C LEU A 18 -32.68 -3.08 16.94
N ARG A 19 -33.66 -2.29 17.38
CA ARG A 19 -33.62 -0.82 17.24
C ARG A 19 -32.40 -0.21 17.89
N SER A 20 -32.11 -0.57 19.14
CA SER A 20 -30.91 -0.08 19.84
C SER A 20 -29.62 -0.45 19.12
N LEU A 21 -29.54 -1.64 18.52
CA LEU A 21 -28.38 -2.04 17.72
C LEU A 21 -28.31 -1.26 16.40
N THR A 22 -29.45 -0.99 15.76
CA THR A 22 -29.52 -0.16 14.55
C THR A 22 -29.06 1.28 14.86
N ASP A 23 -29.57 1.87 15.94
CA ASP A 23 -29.18 3.23 16.36
C ASP A 23 -27.67 3.31 16.65
N GLN A 24 -27.11 2.30 17.34
CA GLN A 24 -25.66 2.21 17.59
C GLN A 24 -24.85 2.04 16.30
N LEU A 25 -25.34 1.27 15.33
CA LEU A 25 -24.70 1.12 14.03
C LEU A 25 -24.70 2.42 13.24
N ASP A 26 -25.81 3.16 13.26
CA ASP A 26 -25.92 4.43 12.55
C ASP A 26 -25.05 5.52 13.20
N GLU A 27 -24.97 5.55 14.54
CA GLU A 27 -24.04 6.43 15.25
C GLU A 27 -22.57 6.10 14.94
N THR A 28 -22.21 4.82 14.92
CA THR A 28 -20.84 4.38 14.58
C THR A 28 -20.47 4.73 13.13
N LYS A 29 -21.42 4.59 12.20
CA LYS A 29 -21.23 5.00 10.80
C LYS A 29 -21.02 6.51 10.69
N LEU A 30 -21.80 7.30 11.42
CA LEU A 30 -21.64 8.76 11.43
C LEU A 30 -20.27 9.16 11.96
N GLN A 31 -19.83 8.58 13.09
CA GLN A 31 -18.49 8.84 13.65
C GLN A 31 -17.36 8.43 12.70
N THR A 32 -17.54 7.32 11.97
CA THR A 32 -16.56 6.86 10.97
C THR A 32 -16.46 7.85 9.81
N LYS A 33 -17.60 8.32 9.32
CA LYS A 33 -17.68 9.32 8.25
C LYS A 33 -17.06 10.67 8.67
N ASP A 34 -17.39 11.16 9.86
CA ASP A 34 -16.82 12.42 10.37
C ASP A 34 -15.29 12.32 10.53
N TYR A 35 -14.80 11.15 10.97
CA TYR A 35 -13.35 10.89 11.05
C TYR A 35 -12.69 10.87 9.66
N GLU A 36 -13.34 10.28 8.66
CA GLU A 36 -12.85 10.29 7.27
C GLU A 36 -12.78 11.71 6.71
N GLU A 37 -13.87 12.48 6.80
CA GLU A 37 -13.92 13.87 6.32
C GLU A 37 -12.85 14.74 7.00
N PHE A 38 -12.62 14.53 8.30
CA PHE A 38 -11.56 15.19 9.04
C PHE A 38 -10.17 14.84 8.51
N ILE A 39 -9.86 13.55 8.31
CA ILE A 39 -8.55 13.13 7.79
C ILE A 39 -8.35 13.63 6.36
N GLU A 40 -9.38 13.58 5.50
CA GLU A 40 -9.27 14.09 4.13
C GLU A 40 -8.97 15.60 4.12
N SER A 41 -9.69 16.38 4.94
CA SER A 41 -9.43 17.83 5.09
C SER A 41 -8.01 18.09 5.59
N TRP A 42 -7.56 17.36 6.62
CA TRP A 42 -6.21 17.50 7.16
C TRP A 42 -5.13 17.17 6.11
N VAL A 43 -5.32 16.10 5.33
CA VAL A 43 -4.41 15.74 4.24
C VAL A 43 -4.34 16.85 3.18
N HIS A 44 -5.47 17.44 2.80
CA HIS A 44 -5.49 18.57 1.88
C HIS A 44 -4.71 19.79 2.40
N GLU A 45 -4.86 20.12 3.69
CA GLU A 45 -4.11 21.19 4.33
C GLU A 45 -2.59 20.92 4.32
N ILE A 46 -2.18 19.67 4.58
CA ILE A 46 -0.76 19.26 4.60
C ILE A 46 -0.14 19.16 3.19
N LYS A 47 -0.94 18.84 2.16
CA LYS A 47 -0.44 18.84 0.77
C LYS A 47 0.02 20.22 0.31
N THR A 48 -0.55 21.29 0.86
CA THR A 48 -0.18 22.67 0.50
C THR A 48 1.27 23.02 0.85
N PRO A 49 1.74 22.90 2.12
CA PRO A 49 3.14 23.13 2.45
C PRO A 49 4.10 22.15 1.77
N ILE A 50 3.70 20.88 1.55
CA ILE A 50 4.51 19.94 0.75
C ILE A 50 4.70 20.45 -0.68
N SER A 51 3.64 20.98 -1.30
CA SER A 51 3.70 21.55 -2.65
C SER A 51 4.59 22.79 -2.71
N LEU A 52 4.60 23.61 -1.66
CA LEU A 52 5.53 24.75 -1.55
C LEU A 52 6.98 24.27 -1.41
N VAL A 53 7.24 23.22 -0.61
CA VAL A 53 8.58 22.62 -0.51
C VAL A 53 9.03 22.07 -1.87
N THR A 54 8.16 21.32 -2.58
CA THR A 54 8.42 20.86 -3.95
C THR A 54 8.83 22.01 -4.86
N LEU A 55 8.02 23.08 -4.89
CA LEU A 55 8.27 24.25 -5.72
C LEU A 55 9.63 24.90 -5.42
N VAL A 56 10.01 24.97 -4.15
CA VAL A 56 11.31 25.53 -3.73
C VAL A 56 12.44 24.61 -4.18
N LEU A 57 12.34 23.31 -3.93
CA LEU A 57 13.38 22.34 -4.30
C LEU A 57 13.63 22.33 -5.81
N GLU A 58 12.57 22.31 -6.62
CA GLU A 58 12.67 22.31 -8.08
C GLU A 58 13.27 23.63 -8.62
N ASN A 59 12.81 24.79 -8.14
CA ASN A 59 13.26 26.08 -8.67
C ASN A 59 14.63 26.51 -8.15
N ARG A 60 15.02 26.06 -6.95
CA ARG A 60 16.27 26.46 -6.29
C ARG A 60 17.32 25.34 -6.30
N LYS A 61 17.13 24.27 -7.09
CA LYS A 61 18.09 23.16 -7.20
C LYS A 61 19.54 23.63 -7.39
N LYS A 62 19.76 24.63 -8.27
CA LYS A 62 21.10 25.17 -8.58
C LYS A 62 21.73 25.98 -7.44
N GLU A 63 20.96 26.36 -6.43
CA GLU A 63 21.43 27.13 -5.28
C GLU A 63 21.89 26.22 -4.12
N MET A 64 21.67 24.91 -4.24
CA MET A 64 22.03 23.91 -3.26
C MET A 64 23.12 22.99 -3.82
N SER A 65 23.91 22.37 -2.96
CA SER A 65 24.76 21.26 -3.39
C SER A 65 23.89 20.04 -3.72
N GLU A 66 24.37 19.18 -4.62
CA GLU A 66 23.61 17.99 -5.03
C GLU A 66 23.24 17.12 -3.82
N LEU A 67 24.17 16.92 -2.88
CA LEU A 67 23.94 16.18 -1.64
C LEU A 67 22.82 16.78 -0.78
N VAL A 68 22.77 18.11 -0.64
CA VAL A 68 21.72 18.77 0.16
C VAL A 68 20.37 18.63 -0.55
N TYR A 69 20.36 18.82 -1.87
CA TYR A 69 19.16 18.65 -2.68
C TYR A 69 18.59 17.23 -2.56
N GLN A 70 19.43 16.20 -2.76
CA GLN A 70 19.04 14.79 -2.65
C GLN A 70 18.45 14.46 -1.28
N ARG A 71 19.07 14.93 -0.20
CA ARG A 71 18.56 14.71 1.17
C ARG A 71 17.23 15.40 1.46
N LEU A 72 17.02 16.60 0.92
CA LEU A 72 15.74 17.29 1.07
C LEU A 72 14.65 16.63 0.23
N GLU A 73 14.99 16.14 -0.97
CA GLU A 73 14.09 15.35 -1.80
C GLU A 73 13.71 14.02 -1.12
N TYR A 74 14.69 13.32 -0.56
CA TYR A 74 14.47 12.13 0.25
C TYR A 74 13.48 12.41 1.40
N ALA A 75 13.69 13.49 2.15
CA ALA A 75 12.79 13.87 3.23
C ALA A 75 11.38 14.22 2.73
N ARG A 76 11.28 14.98 1.63
CA ARG A 76 10.00 15.34 1.01
C ARG A 76 9.20 14.11 0.60
N ILE A 77 9.83 13.16 -0.09
CA ILE A 77 9.14 11.95 -0.57
C ILE A 77 8.66 11.10 0.60
N ASN A 78 9.46 10.93 1.65
CA ASN A 78 9.01 10.22 2.86
C ASN A 78 7.82 10.89 3.53
N ILE A 79 7.81 12.23 3.65
CA ILE A 79 6.67 12.96 4.22
C ILE A 79 5.41 12.78 3.35
N SER A 80 5.56 12.85 2.02
CA SER A 80 4.46 12.60 1.09
C SER A 80 3.90 11.19 1.24
N ASP A 81 4.78 10.18 1.36
CA ASP A 81 4.39 8.79 1.57
C ASP A 81 3.63 8.59 2.89
N ASP A 82 4.11 9.16 4.00
CA ASP A 82 3.43 9.11 5.29
C ASP A 82 2.02 9.71 5.23
N VAL A 83 1.86 10.84 4.51
CA VAL A 83 0.57 11.50 4.32
C VAL A 83 -0.38 10.66 3.47
N GLU A 84 0.12 10.05 2.39
CA GLU A 84 -0.69 9.14 1.56
C GLU A 84 -1.08 7.87 2.32
N GLN A 85 -0.19 7.29 3.14
CA GLN A 85 -0.51 6.13 3.99
C GLN A 85 -1.67 6.44 4.95
N ILE A 86 -1.68 7.62 5.58
CA ILE A 86 -2.77 8.04 6.48
C ILE A 86 -4.08 8.18 5.70
N LEU A 87 -4.05 8.78 4.51
CA LEU A 87 -5.22 8.94 3.66
C LEU A 87 -5.80 7.59 3.26
N PHE A 88 -4.97 6.66 2.79
CA PHE A 88 -5.39 5.31 2.44
C PHE A 88 -5.94 4.55 3.64
N TYR A 89 -5.29 4.67 4.80
CA TYR A 89 -5.78 4.03 6.02
C TYR A 89 -7.15 4.54 6.46
N ALA A 90 -7.42 5.84 6.32
CA ALA A 90 -8.75 6.39 6.56
C ALA A 90 -9.79 5.82 5.59
N ARG A 91 -9.46 5.78 4.28
CA ARG A 91 -10.35 5.24 3.24
C ARG A 91 -10.68 3.75 3.39
N LEU A 92 -9.76 2.95 3.93
CA LEU A 92 -10.03 1.54 4.23
C LEU A 92 -11.13 1.32 5.27
N ARG A 93 -11.45 2.33 6.10
CA ARG A 93 -12.56 2.25 7.05
C ARG A 93 -13.91 2.59 6.41
N ALA A 94 -13.89 3.20 5.23
CA ALA A 94 -15.09 3.54 4.50
C ALA A 94 -15.76 2.27 3.98
N SER A 95 -17.09 2.25 4.04
CA SER A 95 -17.87 1.09 3.59
C SER A 95 -17.79 0.83 2.08
N HIS A 96 -17.34 1.81 1.28
CA HIS A 96 -17.21 1.69 -0.18
C HIS A 96 -16.08 2.58 -0.72
N VAL A 97 -15.04 1.95 -1.28
CA VAL A 97 -14.06 2.62 -2.15
C VAL A 97 -14.40 2.26 -3.60
N ASP A 98 -14.74 3.26 -4.41
CA ASP A 98 -15.00 3.07 -5.83
C ASP A 98 -13.67 3.01 -6.60
N TYR A 99 -13.23 1.79 -6.93
CA TYR A 99 -12.04 1.55 -7.76
C TYR A 99 -12.33 1.79 -9.24
N HIS A 100 -11.45 2.52 -9.92
CA HIS A 100 -11.54 2.76 -11.35
C HIS A 100 -10.69 1.74 -12.12
N LEU A 101 -11.31 0.61 -12.50
CA LEU A 101 -10.63 -0.45 -13.24
C LEU A 101 -10.38 -0.06 -14.69
N GLU A 102 -9.11 0.00 -15.08
CA GLU A 102 -8.67 0.29 -16.45
C GLU A 102 -7.57 -0.68 -16.89
N LYS A 103 -7.29 -0.72 -18.20
CA LYS A 103 -6.15 -1.48 -18.74
C LYS A 103 -4.86 -0.74 -18.46
N ILE A 104 -3.92 -1.39 -17.79
CA ILE A 104 -2.66 -0.80 -17.33
C ILE A 104 -1.49 -1.60 -17.88
N SER A 105 -0.50 -0.89 -18.42
CA SER A 105 0.83 -1.44 -18.67
C SER A 105 1.56 -1.56 -17.34
N LEU A 106 1.86 -2.79 -16.95
CA LEU A 106 2.50 -3.06 -15.66
C LEU A 106 3.93 -2.51 -15.60
N SER A 107 4.68 -2.59 -16.70
CA SER A 107 6.03 -2.04 -16.79
C SER A 107 6.03 -0.52 -16.66
N LEU A 108 5.18 0.19 -17.41
CA LEU A 108 5.09 1.65 -17.33
C LEU A 108 4.64 2.11 -15.94
N CYS A 109 3.70 1.40 -15.32
CA CYS A 109 3.26 1.71 -13.96
C CYS A 109 4.40 1.58 -12.94
N CYS A 110 5.23 0.53 -13.03
CA CYS A 110 6.40 0.38 -12.16
C CYS A 110 7.48 1.44 -12.46
N GLU A 111 7.76 1.71 -13.74
CA GLU A 111 8.73 2.71 -14.16
C GLU A 111 8.35 4.13 -13.71
N ASP A 112 7.08 4.51 -13.81
CA ASP A 112 6.55 5.79 -13.30
C ASP A 112 6.88 5.95 -11.81
N VAL A 113 6.65 4.90 -11.01
CA VAL A 113 6.91 4.93 -9.56
C VAL A 113 8.41 4.95 -9.25
N LEU A 114 9.22 4.16 -9.95
CA LEU A 114 10.66 4.14 -9.73
C LEU A 114 11.30 5.50 -10.06
N PHE A 115 10.81 6.16 -11.11
CA PHE A 115 11.24 7.50 -11.48
C PHE A 115 10.90 8.51 -10.38
N GLU A 116 9.69 8.44 -9.80
CA GLU A 116 9.29 9.30 -8.67
C GLU A 116 10.18 9.07 -7.43
N LEU A 117 10.59 7.82 -7.18
CA LEU A 117 11.41 7.43 -6.04
C LEU A 117 12.92 7.50 -6.30
N GLN A 118 13.37 8.05 -7.44
CA GLN A 118 14.79 8.06 -7.82
C GLN A 118 15.69 8.67 -6.74
N ALA A 119 15.26 9.76 -6.11
CA ALA A 119 16.03 10.40 -5.05
C ALA A 119 16.20 9.51 -3.80
N LEU A 120 15.22 8.65 -3.50
CA LEU A 120 15.34 7.65 -2.42
C LEU A 120 16.32 6.54 -2.78
N LEU A 121 16.24 6.04 -4.01
CA LEU A 121 17.14 5.01 -4.52
C LEU A 121 18.58 5.54 -4.53
N ASP A 122 18.80 6.77 -4.96
CA ASP A 122 20.12 7.40 -5.02
C ASP A 122 20.72 7.63 -3.62
N GLU A 123 19.95 8.16 -2.66
CA GLU A 123 20.44 8.41 -1.29
C GLU A 123 20.87 7.12 -0.57
N LYS A 124 20.25 5.98 -0.91
CA LYS A 124 20.59 4.65 -0.37
C LYS A 124 21.43 3.78 -1.32
N GLU A 125 21.88 4.34 -2.44
CA GLU A 125 22.68 3.68 -3.47
C GLU A 125 22.08 2.34 -3.98
N VAL A 126 20.74 2.25 -4.03
CA VAL A 126 20.02 1.04 -4.44
C VAL A 126 19.89 0.99 -5.96
N LYS A 127 20.46 -0.04 -6.59
CA LYS A 127 20.43 -0.21 -8.05
C LYS A 127 19.16 -0.95 -8.50
N VAL A 128 18.55 -0.51 -9.60
CA VAL A 128 17.38 -1.19 -10.17
C VAL A 128 17.78 -2.01 -11.39
N VAL A 129 17.43 -3.30 -11.38
CA VAL A 129 17.63 -4.24 -12.48
C VAL A 129 16.26 -4.72 -12.96
N SER A 130 15.83 -4.25 -14.13
CA SER A 130 14.54 -4.62 -14.71
C SER A 130 14.68 -5.66 -15.83
N GLN A 131 13.94 -6.75 -15.69
CA GLN A 131 13.67 -7.75 -16.72
C GLN A 131 12.15 -7.88 -16.94
N MET A 132 11.46 -6.75 -16.90
CA MET A 132 10.03 -6.70 -17.12
C MET A 132 9.71 -6.72 -18.62
N GLU A 133 8.86 -7.65 -19.01
CA GLU A 133 8.06 -7.55 -20.23
C GLU A 133 6.77 -6.79 -19.91
N ASP A 134 6.27 -6.02 -20.87
CA ASP A 134 5.00 -5.30 -20.70
C ASP A 134 3.83 -6.28 -20.81
N ILE A 135 3.01 -6.31 -19.77
CA ILE A 135 1.86 -7.19 -19.65
C ILE A 135 0.64 -6.32 -19.34
N PRO A 136 -0.42 -6.39 -20.16
CA PRO A 136 -1.64 -5.65 -19.89
C PRO A 136 -2.41 -6.33 -18.74
N ILE A 137 -2.60 -5.60 -17.65
CA ILE A 137 -3.45 -6.01 -16.54
C ILE A 137 -4.68 -5.10 -16.45
N VAL A 138 -5.72 -5.54 -15.74
CA VAL A 138 -6.88 -4.69 -15.42
C VAL A 138 -6.91 -4.46 -13.93
N SER A 139 -6.81 -3.20 -13.52
CA SER A 139 -6.75 -2.80 -12.12
C SER A 139 -7.02 -1.30 -11.98
N ASP A 140 -7.02 -0.79 -10.75
CA ASP A 140 -6.98 0.65 -10.47
C ASP A 140 -5.53 1.15 -10.46
N LYS A 141 -5.23 2.15 -11.31
CA LYS A 141 -3.86 2.67 -11.47
C LYS A 141 -3.33 3.31 -10.19
N LYS A 142 -4.16 4.09 -9.48
CA LYS A 142 -3.72 4.81 -8.27
C LYS A 142 -3.45 3.84 -7.13
N ALA A 143 -4.31 2.83 -6.96
CA ALA A 143 -4.10 1.80 -5.96
C ALA A 143 -2.85 0.96 -6.25
N LEU A 144 -2.58 0.63 -7.52
CA LEU A 144 -1.34 -0.05 -7.91
C LEU A 144 -0.09 0.79 -7.68
N GLN A 145 -0.12 2.07 -8.06
CA GLN A 145 0.98 2.99 -7.79
C GLN A 145 1.27 3.06 -6.29
N PHE A 146 0.24 3.19 -5.46
CA PHE A 146 0.40 3.14 -4.00
C PHE A 146 1.01 1.82 -3.53
N ILE A 147 0.55 0.67 -4.02
CA ILE A 147 1.14 -0.63 -3.69
C ILE A 147 2.64 -0.63 -4.01
N PHE A 148 3.03 -0.20 -5.21
CA PHE A 148 4.44 -0.21 -5.62
C PHE A 148 5.28 0.80 -4.84
N VAL A 149 4.77 1.99 -4.53
CA VAL A 149 5.44 2.95 -3.65
C VAL A 149 5.75 2.29 -2.31
N GLN A 150 4.77 1.64 -1.67
CA GLN A 150 4.96 0.97 -0.39
C GLN A 150 6.00 -0.15 -0.45
N ILE A 151 6.07 -0.91 -1.54
CA ILE A 151 7.09 -1.94 -1.71
C ILE A 151 8.47 -1.31 -1.90
N PHE A 152 8.63 -0.36 -2.81
CA PHE A 152 9.94 0.23 -3.11
C PHE A 152 10.49 1.06 -1.95
N VAL A 153 9.63 1.79 -1.22
CA VAL A 153 10.03 2.48 0.02
C VAL A 153 10.52 1.46 1.06
N ASN A 154 9.86 0.30 1.21
CA ASN A 154 10.34 -0.75 2.09
C ASN A 154 11.69 -1.33 1.63
N VAL A 155 11.87 -1.57 0.32
CA VAL A 155 13.15 -2.06 -0.21
C VAL A 155 14.29 -1.08 0.10
N VAL A 156 14.06 0.21 -0.12
CA VAL A 156 15.05 1.27 0.21
C VAL A 156 15.31 1.32 1.71
N LYS A 157 14.27 1.24 2.53
CA LYS A 157 14.36 1.29 4.00
C LYS A 157 15.13 0.11 4.60
N TYR A 158 14.91 -1.08 4.07
CA TYR A 158 15.51 -2.33 4.56
C TYR A 158 16.73 -2.77 3.73
N SER A 159 17.24 -1.88 2.86
CA SER A 159 18.50 -2.04 2.14
C SER A 159 19.66 -2.19 3.12
N ASN A 160 20.71 -2.86 2.68
CA ASN A 160 21.89 -3.10 3.49
C ASN A 160 23.03 -2.21 2.97
N GLU A 161 23.42 -1.22 3.78
CA GLU A 161 24.48 -0.24 3.44
C GLU A 161 25.88 -0.87 3.38
N GLU A 162 26.06 -2.10 3.89
CA GLU A 162 27.34 -2.82 3.85
C GLU A 162 27.59 -3.55 2.51
N ILE A 163 26.61 -3.58 1.60
CA ILE A 163 26.68 -4.29 0.31
C ILE A 163 26.14 -3.42 -0.83
N ASP A 164 26.46 -3.81 -2.07
CA ASP A 164 25.80 -3.27 -3.26
C ASP A 164 24.31 -3.67 -3.26
N SER A 165 23.46 -2.81 -2.72
CA SER A 165 22.01 -3.03 -2.67
C SER A 165 21.37 -2.94 -4.05
N PHE A 166 20.43 -3.83 -4.35
CA PHE A 166 19.70 -3.84 -5.61
C PHE A 166 18.25 -4.30 -5.46
N ILE A 167 17.42 -3.88 -6.43
CA ILE A 167 16.07 -4.36 -6.67
C ILE A 167 16.06 -5.06 -8.02
N TRP A 168 15.51 -6.27 -8.09
CA TRP A 168 15.30 -7.01 -9.30
C TRP A 168 13.81 -7.14 -9.59
N LEU A 169 13.41 -6.71 -10.78
CA LEU A 169 12.03 -6.71 -11.24
C LEU A 169 11.88 -7.70 -12.39
N LYS A 170 10.90 -8.59 -12.29
CA LYS A 170 10.59 -9.55 -13.35
C LYS A 170 9.11 -9.76 -13.48
N THR A 171 8.62 -9.71 -14.72
CA THR A 171 7.25 -10.13 -15.04
C THR A 171 7.24 -11.49 -15.73
N GLY A 172 6.05 -12.06 -15.88
CA GLY A 172 5.84 -13.26 -16.67
C GLY A 172 4.46 -13.85 -16.45
N PHE A 173 4.31 -15.09 -16.89
CA PHE A 173 3.06 -15.84 -16.80
C PHE A 173 3.26 -17.15 -16.04
N ASP A 174 2.49 -17.35 -14.98
CA ASP A 174 2.42 -18.62 -14.27
C ASP A 174 1.33 -19.48 -14.91
N SER A 175 1.74 -20.47 -15.69
CA SER A 175 0.80 -21.39 -16.35
C SER A 175 0.06 -22.32 -15.39
N ALA A 176 0.63 -22.62 -14.21
CA ALA A 176 -0.02 -23.49 -13.23
C ALA A 176 -1.15 -22.75 -12.51
N LYS A 177 -0.93 -21.47 -12.19
CA LYS A 177 -1.94 -20.60 -11.57
C LYS A 177 -2.85 -19.89 -12.57
N ASN A 178 -2.49 -19.93 -13.86
CA ASN A 178 -3.15 -19.18 -14.93
C ASN A 178 -3.25 -17.69 -14.56
N ARG A 179 -2.11 -17.06 -14.27
CA ARG A 179 -2.01 -15.65 -13.85
C ARG A 179 -0.75 -14.99 -14.38
N TYR A 180 -0.84 -13.70 -14.66
CA TYR A 180 0.34 -12.87 -14.85
C TYR A 180 0.95 -12.52 -13.50
N TYR A 181 2.27 -12.38 -13.45
CA TYR A 181 2.96 -12.01 -12.22
C TYR A 181 3.92 -10.84 -12.39
N LEU A 182 4.16 -10.14 -11.27
CA LEU A 182 5.30 -9.26 -11.04
C LEU A 182 6.05 -9.78 -9.80
N ARG A 183 7.33 -10.08 -9.95
CA ARG A 183 8.26 -10.35 -8.85
C ARG A 183 9.11 -9.12 -8.61
N ILE A 184 9.17 -8.72 -7.35
CA ILE A 184 10.08 -7.69 -6.85
C ILE A 184 10.95 -8.38 -5.81
N SER A 185 12.25 -8.45 -6.07
CA SER A 185 13.23 -9.04 -5.16
C SER A 185 14.28 -8.01 -4.78
N ASP A 186 14.70 -7.99 -3.53
CA ASP A 186 15.85 -7.23 -3.06
C ASP A 186 16.90 -8.16 -2.41
N ASN A 187 18.08 -7.62 -2.17
CA ASN A 187 19.16 -8.27 -1.42
C ASN A 187 19.38 -7.62 -0.03
N GLY A 188 18.36 -6.98 0.53
CA GLY A 188 18.44 -6.28 1.80
C GLY A 188 18.52 -7.22 3.01
N THR A 189 18.11 -6.70 4.15
CA THR A 189 18.19 -7.43 5.43
C THR A 189 17.30 -8.67 5.53
N GLY A 190 16.29 -8.80 4.66
CA GLY A 190 15.32 -9.89 4.68
C GLY A 190 14.51 -9.95 5.98
N VAL A 191 13.68 -10.98 6.11
CA VAL A 191 12.77 -11.20 7.24
C VAL A 191 13.06 -12.56 7.87
N LEU A 192 12.96 -12.64 9.20
CA LEU A 192 13.07 -13.91 9.91
C LEU A 192 11.91 -14.83 9.55
N ASN A 193 12.16 -16.14 9.44
CA ASN A 193 11.11 -17.12 9.17
C ASN A 193 9.99 -17.12 10.24
N SER A 194 10.30 -16.76 11.48
CA SER A 194 9.33 -16.60 12.57
C SER A 194 8.37 -15.43 12.35
N ASP A 195 8.82 -14.43 11.61
CA ASP A 195 8.16 -13.13 11.46
C ASP A 195 7.36 -13.08 10.15
N LEU A 196 7.77 -13.86 9.15
CA LEU A 196 7.16 -13.92 7.82
C LEU A 196 5.62 -14.08 7.84
N PRO A 197 5.00 -14.88 8.73
CA PRO A 197 3.54 -14.99 8.79
C PRO A 197 2.81 -13.70 9.21
N PHE A 198 3.51 -12.77 9.86
CA PHE A 198 2.93 -11.58 10.51
C PHE A 198 3.26 -10.28 9.77
N ILE A 199 4.04 -10.30 8.68
CA ILE A 199 4.49 -9.08 8.00
C ILE A 199 3.36 -8.20 7.44
N PHE A 200 2.20 -8.80 7.21
CA PHE A 200 0.99 -8.10 6.74
C PHE A 200 0.04 -7.73 7.87
N ASP A 201 0.36 -8.06 9.12
CA ASP A 201 -0.45 -7.69 10.27
C ASP A 201 -0.30 -6.21 10.57
N LYS A 202 -1.42 -5.61 10.99
CA LYS A 202 -1.47 -4.20 11.31
C LYS A 202 -0.50 -3.87 12.45
N GLY A 203 0.44 -2.96 12.19
CA GLY A 203 1.39 -2.49 13.18
C GLY A 203 2.60 -3.39 13.37
N PHE A 204 2.76 -4.42 12.53
CA PHE A 204 3.92 -5.30 12.58
C PHE A 204 5.17 -4.55 12.09
N THR A 205 6.25 -4.63 12.88
CA THR A 205 7.52 -3.94 12.59
C THR A 205 8.75 -4.86 12.72
N GLY A 206 8.55 -6.15 13.00
CA GLY A 206 9.61 -7.13 13.22
C GLY A 206 10.53 -6.79 14.40
N ASP A 207 11.68 -7.45 14.43
CA ASP A 207 12.75 -7.25 15.44
C ASP A 207 13.80 -6.20 15.01
N ASN A 208 13.43 -5.28 14.11
CA ASN A 208 14.34 -4.26 13.60
C ASN A 208 14.80 -3.30 14.72
N PRO A 209 16.12 -3.08 14.93
CA PRO A 209 16.64 -2.12 15.92
C PRO A 209 16.04 -0.70 15.78
N ASP A 210 15.64 -0.31 14.57
CA ASP A 210 15.04 0.99 14.24
C ASP A 210 13.50 1.03 14.36
N ARG A 211 12.93 0.32 15.36
CA ARG A 211 11.47 0.33 15.65
C ARG A 211 10.84 1.73 15.73
N LYS A 212 11.62 2.78 16.01
CA LYS A 212 11.13 4.17 16.07
C LYS A 212 10.70 4.75 14.72
N GLN A 213 11.11 4.17 13.60
CA GLN A 213 10.85 4.72 12.26
C GLN A 213 9.80 3.94 11.45
N SER A 214 9.20 2.88 11.99
CA SER A 214 8.23 2.05 11.27
C SER A 214 6.89 2.00 12.00
N THR A 215 5.82 2.37 11.31
CA THR A 215 4.44 2.23 11.83
C THR A 215 3.86 0.83 11.64
N GLY A 216 4.44 0.03 10.73
CA GLY A 216 3.91 -1.29 10.36
C GLY A 216 2.59 -1.22 9.60
N ILE A 217 2.27 -0.08 8.99
CA ILE A 217 1.02 0.14 8.27
C ILE A 217 1.16 -0.17 6.78
N GLY A 218 2.31 0.12 6.15
CA GLY A 218 2.50 -0.01 4.70
C GLY A 218 2.13 -1.37 4.11
N LEU A 219 2.77 -2.47 4.56
CA LEU A 219 2.45 -3.81 4.06
C LEU A 219 1.03 -4.25 4.40
N TYR A 220 0.48 -3.84 5.54
CA TYR A 220 -0.92 -4.07 5.87
C TYR A 220 -1.86 -3.42 4.84
N LEU A 221 -1.59 -2.17 4.43
CA LEU A 221 -2.36 -1.48 3.39
C LEU A 221 -2.21 -2.18 2.03
N VAL A 222 -0.99 -2.58 1.66
CA VAL A 222 -0.73 -3.37 0.44
C VAL A 222 -1.60 -4.62 0.42
N LYS A 223 -1.62 -5.39 1.51
CA LYS A 223 -2.42 -6.61 1.60
C LYS A 223 -3.92 -6.31 1.42
N LYS A 224 -4.44 -5.27 2.07
CA LYS A 224 -5.84 -4.87 1.94
C LYS A 224 -6.21 -4.46 0.51
N LEU A 225 -5.39 -3.64 -0.14
CA LEU A 225 -5.62 -3.23 -1.53
C LEU A 225 -5.56 -4.42 -2.49
N CYS A 226 -4.59 -5.31 -2.33
CA CYS A 226 -4.51 -6.52 -3.15
C CYS A 226 -5.73 -7.43 -2.97
N ASP A 227 -6.27 -7.59 -1.75
CA ASP A 227 -7.47 -8.37 -1.50
C ASP A 227 -8.73 -7.77 -2.17
N GLU A 228 -8.85 -6.45 -2.18
CA GLU A 228 -9.92 -5.72 -2.91
C GLU A 228 -9.79 -5.90 -4.42
N LEU A 229 -8.57 -5.73 -4.95
CA LEU A 229 -8.25 -5.83 -6.38
C LEU A 229 -8.10 -7.28 -6.89
N LYS A 230 -8.26 -8.29 -6.02
CA LYS A 230 -8.10 -9.73 -6.32
C LYS A 230 -6.70 -10.11 -6.84
N ILE A 231 -5.70 -9.36 -6.40
CA ILE A 231 -4.27 -9.62 -6.63
C ILE A 231 -3.80 -10.55 -5.51
N GLU A 232 -3.30 -11.73 -5.87
CA GLU A 232 -2.72 -12.66 -4.89
C GLU A 232 -1.27 -12.24 -4.60
N ILE A 233 -0.85 -12.35 -3.34
CA ILE A 233 0.50 -12.00 -2.90
C ILE A 233 1.17 -13.26 -2.38
N GLU A 234 2.40 -13.51 -2.83
CA GLU A 234 3.30 -14.50 -2.25
C GLU A 234 4.59 -13.84 -1.82
N VAL A 235 5.18 -14.34 -0.74
CA VAL A 235 6.43 -13.81 -0.20
C VAL A 235 7.39 -14.93 0.12
N GLU A 236 8.66 -14.68 -0.18
CA GLU A 236 9.78 -15.52 0.19
C GLU A 236 10.86 -14.61 0.78
N SER A 237 11.50 -15.02 1.86
CA SER A 237 12.61 -14.25 2.41
C SER A 237 13.57 -15.14 3.14
N GLU A 238 14.85 -14.79 3.05
CA GLU A 238 15.88 -15.36 3.89
C GLU A 238 16.62 -14.22 4.59
N TYR A 239 16.69 -14.32 5.92
CA TYR A 239 17.32 -13.30 6.75
C TYR A 239 18.77 -13.05 6.31
N ARG A 240 19.10 -11.78 6.08
CA ARG A 240 20.37 -11.24 5.53
C ARG A 240 20.71 -11.66 4.11
N LYS A 241 19.75 -12.21 3.35
CA LYS A 241 19.93 -12.48 1.92
C LYS A 241 18.97 -11.72 1.03
N GLY A 242 17.82 -11.31 1.58
CA GLY A 242 16.86 -10.47 0.88
C GLY A 242 15.41 -10.90 1.06
N PHE A 243 14.56 -10.22 0.33
CA PHE A 243 13.12 -10.43 0.35
C PHE A 243 12.58 -10.45 -1.09
N LEU A 244 11.62 -11.33 -1.34
CA LEU A 244 10.91 -11.45 -2.62
C LEU A 244 9.42 -11.37 -2.35
N ILE A 245 8.75 -10.46 -3.04
CA ILE A 245 7.30 -10.39 -3.11
C ILE A 245 6.85 -10.61 -4.55
N GLN A 246 5.86 -11.48 -4.72
CA GLN A 246 5.24 -11.79 -5.99
C GLN A 246 3.78 -11.36 -5.95
N PHE A 247 3.39 -10.51 -6.89
CA PHE A 247 2.00 -10.14 -7.16
C PHE A 247 1.47 -10.98 -8.32
N LEU A 248 0.31 -11.59 -8.13
CA LEU A 248 -0.35 -12.47 -9.09
C LEU A 248 -1.69 -11.86 -9.52
N PHE A 249 -1.69 -11.29 -10.72
CA PHE A 249 -2.82 -10.53 -11.26
C PHE A 249 -3.88 -11.47 -11.86
N PRO A 250 -5.17 -11.18 -11.66
CA PRO A 250 -6.24 -11.94 -12.28
C PRO A 250 -6.22 -11.76 -13.81
N ILE A 251 -6.43 -12.85 -14.54
CA ILE A 251 -6.67 -12.78 -15.99
C ILE A 251 -8.14 -12.42 -16.18
N MET A 252 -8.39 -11.40 -16.99
CA MET A 252 -9.73 -11.17 -17.52
C MET A 252 -9.94 -12.09 -18.72
N GLU A 253 -10.84 -13.07 -18.61
CA GLU A 253 -11.40 -13.72 -19.79
C GLU A 253 -12.22 -12.67 -20.55
N ASP A 254 -11.89 -12.45 -21.82
CA ASP A 254 -12.68 -11.59 -22.70
C ASP A 254 -14.15 -12.05 -22.69
N ALA A 255 -15.02 -11.23 -22.07
CA ALA A 255 -16.46 -11.45 -22.02
C ALA A 255 -17.14 -11.36 -23.42
N SER A 256 -16.36 -11.14 -24.48
CA SER A 256 -16.78 -11.14 -25.88
C SER A 256 -16.85 -12.54 -26.52
N LYS A 257 -16.62 -13.62 -25.76
CA LYS A 257 -16.80 -15.02 -26.20
C LYS A 257 -18.06 -15.71 -25.64
N LYS A 258 -19.14 -14.97 -25.40
CA LYS A 258 -20.48 -15.54 -25.19
C LYS A 258 -21.48 -14.99 -26.19
#